data_AF-A0A1F7LG07-F1
#
_entry.id   AF-A0A1F7LG07-F1
#
_cell.length_a   1.000
_cell.length_b   1.000
_cell.length_c   1.000
_cell.angle_alpha   90.00
_cell.angle_beta   90.00
_cell.angle_gamma   90.00
#
_symmetry.space_group_name_H-M   'P 1'
#
loop_
_entity.id
_entity.type
_entity.pdbx_description
1 polymer ?
#
loop_
_entity_poly.entity_id
_entity_poly.type
_entity_poly.pdbx_seq_one_letter_code
_entity_poly.pdbx_strand_id
1 'polypeptide(L)'
;MAEDIREEGAEEARHRRGLKFRLREDHAVELFKEARANLADPARVDRILLELGRFYNPFVNGPIVDLPTRRRIVEALEAGDPAEAGRLLDERLRLYAGVAGEE
;
A
#
# COMPACT_ATOMS: atom_id res chain seq x y z
N MET A 1 11.23 -22.80 30.56
CA MET A 1 12.09 -22.91 29.36
C MET A 1 11.21 -23.23 28.16
N ALA A 2 10.51 -22.23 27.62
CA ALA A 2 9.63 -22.38 26.45
C ALA A 2 9.42 -21.03 25.73
N GLU A 3 10.43 -20.15 25.75
CA GLU A 3 10.36 -18.82 25.12
C GLU A 3 11.39 -18.62 24.00
N ASP A 4 12.41 -19.47 23.91
CA ASP A 4 13.57 -19.28 23.04
C ASP A 4 13.34 -19.66 21.56
N ILE A 5 12.36 -20.54 21.27
CA ILE A 5 12.14 -21.08 19.91
C ILE A 5 11.29 -20.15 19.02
N ARG A 6 10.79 -19.03 19.55
CA ARG A 6 9.94 -18.08 18.78
C ARG A 6 10.73 -16.99 18.09
N GLU A 7 11.93 -16.65 18.58
CA GLU A 7 12.73 -15.55 18.04
C GLU A 7 13.55 -15.96 16.81
N GLU A 8 14.13 -17.18 16.78
CA GLU A 8 14.91 -17.66 15.63
C GLU A 8 14.07 -17.75 14.33
N GLY A 9 12.80 -18.15 14.43
CA GLY A 9 11.89 -18.16 13.28
C GLY A 9 11.50 -16.75 12.77
N ALA A 10 11.56 -15.74 13.64
CA ALA A 10 11.28 -14.36 13.28
C ALA A 10 12.47 -13.72 12.53
N GLU A 11 13.71 -14.09 12.86
CA GLU A 11 14.91 -13.61 12.20
C GLU A 11 15.13 -14.26 10.82
N GLU A 12 14.90 -15.57 10.68
CA GLU A 12 14.91 -16.23 9.36
C GLU A 12 13.79 -15.70 8.44
N ALA A 13 12.61 -15.38 8.99
CA ALA A 13 11.52 -14.75 8.25
C ALA A 13 11.86 -13.31 7.83
N ARG A 14 12.62 -12.56 8.64
CA ARG A 14 13.11 -11.21 8.29
C ARG A 14 14.11 -11.25 7.12
N HIS A 15 15.02 -12.24 7.10
CA HIS A 15 16.00 -12.36 6.02
C HIS A 15 15.39 -12.83 4.69
N ARG A 16 14.45 -13.79 4.72
CA ARG A 16 13.65 -14.17 3.53
C ARG A 16 12.64 -13.10 3.10
N ARG A 17 12.24 -12.20 4.00
CA ARG A 17 11.42 -11.03 3.69
C ARG A 17 12.18 -10.01 2.87
N GLY A 18 13.45 -9.72 3.13
CA GLY A 18 14.19 -8.64 2.43
C GLY A 18 14.17 -8.73 0.89
N LEU A 19 14.26 -9.94 0.32
CA LEU A 19 14.24 -10.13 -1.15
C LEU A 19 12.81 -10.06 -1.73
N LYS A 20 11.82 -10.59 -1.01
CA LYS A 20 10.40 -10.52 -1.41
C LYS A 20 9.77 -9.14 -1.15
N PHE A 21 10.27 -8.41 -0.15
CA PHE A 21 9.87 -7.04 0.16
C PHE A 21 10.26 -6.13 -0.99
N ARG A 22 11.53 -6.16 -1.42
CA ARG A 22 11.99 -5.32 -2.53
C ARG A 22 11.20 -5.52 -3.83
N LEU A 23 10.79 -6.76 -4.14
CA LEU A 23 9.95 -7.05 -5.30
C LEU A 23 8.48 -6.63 -5.12
N ARG A 24 7.93 -6.76 -3.90
CA ARG A 24 6.55 -6.35 -3.56
C ARG A 24 6.41 -4.83 -3.44
N GLU A 25 7.46 -4.15 -2.98
CA GLU A 25 7.58 -2.70 -3.01
C GLU A 25 7.40 -2.19 -4.43
N ASP A 26 8.10 -2.79 -5.38
CA ASP A 26 8.00 -2.42 -6.80
C ASP A 26 6.56 -2.61 -7.32
N HIS A 27 5.96 -3.79 -7.10
CA HIS A 27 4.62 -4.07 -7.60
C HIS A 27 3.52 -3.20 -6.98
N ALA A 28 3.56 -2.95 -5.66
CA ALA A 28 2.59 -2.05 -5.02
C ALA A 28 2.76 -0.59 -5.50
N VAL A 29 4.00 -0.14 -5.73
CA VAL A 29 4.29 1.18 -6.32
C VAL A 29 3.77 1.25 -7.75
N GLU A 30 3.89 0.18 -8.55
CA GLU A 30 3.31 0.11 -9.89
C GLU A 30 1.77 0.21 -9.85
N LEU A 31 1.12 -0.47 -8.91
CA LEU A 31 -0.33 -0.36 -8.72
C LEU A 31 -0.75 1.07 -8.35
N PHE A 32 -0.01 1.77 -7.48
CA PHE A 32 -0.27 3.19 -7.22
C PHE A 32 -0.12 4.07 -8.45
N LYS A 33 0.92 3.84 -9.27
CA LYS A 33 1.12 4.56 -10.54
C LYS A 33 -0.02 4.27 -11.52
N GLU A 34 -0.46 3.02 -11.62
CA GLU A 34 -1.58 2.63 -12.48
C GLU A 34 -2.90 3.27 -12.04
N ALA A 35 -3.20 3.26 -10.73
CA ALA A 35 -4.39 3.92 -10.20
C ALA A 35 -4.39 5.42 -10.53
N ARG A 36 -3.25 6.09 -10.40
CA ARG A 36 -3.09 7.52 -10.73
C ARG A 36 -3.22 7.80 -12.23
N ALA A 37 -2.78 6.90 -13.09
CA ALA A 37 -2.94 7.03 -14.53
C ALA A 37 -4.40 6.80 -14.99
N ASN A 38 -5.18 6.05 -14.21
CA ASN A 38 -6.56 5.65 -14.55
C ASN A 38 -7.62 6.39 -13.71
N LEU A 39 -7.34 7.59 -13.19
CA LEU A 39 -8.30 8.38 -12.40
C LEU A 39 -9.60 8.73 -13.16
N ALA A 40 -9.63 8.59 -14.48
CA ALA A 40 -10.85 8.75 -15.27
C ALA A 40 -11.79 7.53 -15.21
N ASP A 41 -11.32 6.39 -14.70
CA ASP A 41 -12.07 5.13 -14.63
C ASP A 41 -12.19 4.65 -13.16
N PRO A 42 -13.26 5.04 -12.44
CA PRO A 42 -13.42 4.71 -11.03
C PRO A 42 -13.52 3.19 -10.77
N ALA A 43 -14.09 2.43 -11.71
CA ALA A 43 -14.21 0.98 -11.58
C ALA A 43 -12.84 0.29 -11.64
N ARG A 44 -11.95 0.77 -12.52
CA ARG A 44 -10.57 0.28 -12.60
C ARG A 44 -9.77 0.68 -11.37
N VAL A 45 -9.88 1.94 -10.92
CA VAL A 45 -9.20 2.40 -9.71
C VAL A 45 -9.66 1.60 -8.48
N ASP A 46 -10.96 1.32 -8.36
CA ASP A 46 -11.50 0.50 -7.26
C ASP A 46 -10.88 -0.91 -7.19
N ARG A 47 -10.70 -1.57 -8.35
CA ARG A 47 -10.06 -2.89 -8.43
C ARG A 47 -8.59 -2.83 -8.01
N ILE A 48 -7.87 -1.81 -8.43
CA ILE A 48 -6.47 -1.60 -8.06
C ILE A 48 -6.35 -1.32 -6.55
N LEU A 49 -7.24 -0.50 -5.98
CA LEU A 49 -7.28 -0.23 -4.54
C LEU A 49 -7.62 -1.47 -3.73
N LEU A 50 -8.52 -2.33 -4.22
CA LEU A 50 -8.83 -3.61 -3.60
C LEU A 50 -7.58 -4.52 -3.56
N GLU A 51 -6.81 -4.54 -4.64
CA GLU A 51 -5.55 -5.29 -4.69
C GLU A 51 -4.50 -4.70 -3.75
N LEU A 52 -4.36 -3.37 -3.72
CA LEU A 52 -3.51 -2.65 -2.76
C LEU A 52 -3.88 -2.99 -1.30
N GLY A 53 -5.16 -3.14 -0.98
CA GLY A 53 -5.62 -3.54 0.35
C GLY A 53 -5.25 -4.97 0.77
N ARG A 54 -4.81 -5.83 -0.16
CA ARG A 54 -4.30 -7.18 0.17
C ARG A 54 -2.84 -7.18 0.59
N PHE A 55 -2.11 -6.13 0.28
CA PHE A 55 -0.71 -6.01 0.67
C PHE A 55 -0.61 -5.49 2.10
N TYR A 56 0.28 -6.10 2.87
CA TYR A 56 0.60 -5.68 4.22
C TYR A 56 1.68 -4.58 4.21
N ASN A 57 1.38 -3.48 4.88
CA ASN A 57 2.32 -2.41 5.18
C ASN A 57 2.81 -2.56 6.64
N PRO A 58 4.10 -2.84 6.86
CA PRO A 58 4.67 -2.97 8.21
C PRO A 58 4.70 -1.65 8.99
N PHE A 59 4.75 -0.50 8.32
CA PHE A 59 4.84 0.82 8.97
C PHE A 59 3.53 1.22 9.67
N VAL A 60 2.39 0.80 9.13
CA VAL A 60 1.06 1.05 9.71
C VAL A 60 0.47 -0.19 10.37
N ASN A 61 1.23 -1.30 10.43
CA ASN A 61 0.80 -2.60 10.94
C ASN A 61 -0.56 -3.05 10.38
N GLY A 62 -0.75 -2.86 9.07
CA GLY A 62 -2.06 -3.00 8.43
C GLY A 62 -1.97 -3.00 6.91
N PRO A 63 -3.10 -2.97 6.19
CA PRO A 63 -3.09 -2.96 4.72
C PRO A 63 -2.49 -1.67 4.16
N ILE A 64 -1.83 -1.76 2.99
CA ILE A 64 -1.30 -0.58 2.27
C ILE A 64 -2.43 0.41 2.02
N VAL A 65 -3.61 -0.04 1.62
CA VAL A 65 -4.83 0.77 1.52
C VAL A 65 -5.91 0.13 2.37
N ASP A 66 -6.40 0.84 3.39
CA ASP A 66 -7.53 0.35 4.20
C ASP A 66 -8.87 0.66 3.53
N LEU A 67 -9.93 -0.03 3.95
CA LEU A 67 -11.28 0.10 3.40
C LEU A 67 -11.83 1.54 3.42
N PRO A 68 -11.72 2.34 4.51
CA PRO A 68 -12.21 3.71 4.52
C PRO A 68 -11.40 4.60 3.57
N THR A 69 -10.09 4.37 3.42
CA THR A 69 -9.25 5.10 2.46
C THR A 69 -9.69 4.79 1.03
N ARG A 70 -9.87 3.51 0.70
CA ARG A 70 -10.40 3.09 -0.61
C ARG A 70 -11.74 3.77 -0.90
N ARG A 71 -12.67 3.73 0.05
CA ARG A 71 -14.00 4.33 -0.11
C ARG A 71 -13.91 5.83 -0.40
N ARG A 72 -13.08 6.59 0.34
CA ARG A 72 -12.90 8.02 0.11
C ARG A 72 -12.32 8.34 -1.27
N ILE A 73 -11.38 7.51 -1.76
CA ILE A 73 -10.82 7.68 -3.11
C ILE A 73 -11.91 7.45 -4.17
N VAL A 74 -12.69 6.38 -4.04
CA VAL A 74 -13.79 6.09 -4.99
C VAL A 74 -14.88 7.16 -4.93
N GLU A 75 -15.29 7.60 -3.74
CA GLU A 75 -16.27 8.67 -3.56
C GLU A 75 -15.79 9.99 -4.20
N ALA A 76 -14.50 10.33 -4.09
CA ALA A 76 -13.93 11.50 -4.77
C ALA A 76 -13.97 11.36 -6.30
N LEU A 77 -13.68 10.17 -6.84
CA LEU A 77 -13.78 9.90 -8.27
C LEU A 77 -15.23 9.98 -8.78
N GLU A 78 -16.17 9.40 -8.04
CA GLU A 78 -17.60 9.45 -8.38
C GLU A 78 -18.17 10.88 -8.29
N ALA A 79 -17.65 11.70 -7.38
CA ALA A 79 -17.97 13.12 -7.27
C ALA A 79 -17.35 13.98 -8.41
N GLY A 80 -16.54 13.38 -9.29
CA GLY A 80 -15.85 14.09 -10.36
C GLY A 80 -14.64 14.90 -9.89
N ASP A 81 -14.06 14.54 -8.74
CA ASP A 81 -12.86 15.17 -8.17
C ASP A 81 -11.64 14.22 -8.25
N PRO A 82 -11.06 14.03 -9.45
CA PRO A 82 -9.86 13.20 -9.60
C PRO A 82 -8.63 13.83 -8.94
N ALA A 83 -8.66 15.13 -8.66
CA ALA A 83 -7.57 15.83 -7.98
C ALA A 83 -7.43 15.35 -6.53
N GLU A 84 -8.54 15.28 -5.78
CA GLU A 84 -8.58 14.76 -4.42
C GLU A 84 -8.23 13.27 -4.38
N ALA A 85 -8.81 12.46 -5.27
CA ALA A 85 -8.46 11.05 -5.39
C ALA A 85 -6.95 10.84 -5.63
N GLY A 86 -6.35 11.66 -6.51
CA GLY A 86 -4.92 11.65 -6.77
C GLY A 86 -4.07 12.04 -5.56
N ARG A 87 -4.52 13.02 -4.75
CA ARG A 87 -3.83 13.43 -3.51
C ARG A 87 -3.85 12.32 -2.46
N LEU A 88 -5.00 11.66 -2.27
CA LEU A 88 -5.14 10.54 -1.34
C LEU A 88 -4.26 9.35 -1.72
N LEU A 89 -4.15 9.05 -3.02
CA LEU A 89 -3.23 8.02 -3.53
C LEU A 89 -1.76 8.38 -3.26
N ASP A 90 -1.37 9.63 -3.50
CA ASP A 90 0.01 10.10 -3.30
C ASP A 90 0.41 10.10 -1.82
N GLU A 91 -0.48 10.54 -0.92
CA GLU A 91 -0.28 10.47 0.53
C GLU A 91 -0.06 9.01 0.97
N ARG A 92 -0.89 8.09 0.47
CA ARG A 92 -0.79 6.68 0.84
C ARG A 92 0.47 6.02 0.27
N LEU A 93 0.86 6.40 -0.94
CA LEU A 93 2.13 6.00 -1.53
C LEU A 93 3.31 6.51 -0.71
N ARG A 94 3.31 7.76 -0.24
CA ARG A 94 4.38 8.30 0.62
C ARG A 94 4.49 7.60 1.97
N LEU A 95 3.35 7.26 2.57
CA LEU A 95 3.29 6.46 3.80
C LEU A 95 3.78 5.03 3.60
N TYR A 96 3.55 4.46 2.42
CA TYR A 96 4.01 3.12 2.07
C TYR A 96 5.49 3.07 1.71
N ALA A 97 5.93 3.98 0.83
CA ALA A 97 7.32 4.15 0.43
C ALA A 97 8.19 4.71 1.56
N GLY A 98 7.55 5.09 2.69
CA GLY A 98 8.17 5.62 3.89
C GLY A 98 9.13 6.74 3.55
N VAL A 99 8.61 7.95 3.26
CA VAL A 99 9.36 9.21 3.06
C VAL A 99 10.86 8.97 2.92
N ALA A 100 11.33 8.89 1.68
CA ALA A 100 12.76 9.00 1.38
C ALA A 100 13.29 10.28 2.04
N GLY A 101 13.91 10.16 3.21
CA GLY A 101 14.60 11.25 3.91
C GLY A 101 14.32 11.36 5.41
N GLU A 102 15.22 10.77 6.20
CA GLU A 102 15.90 11.37 7.38
C GLU A 102 15.07 11.44 8.69
N GLU A 103 15.64 11.14 9.86
CA GLU A 103 17.04 11.36 10.29
C GLU A 103 17.84 10.08 10.60
#